data_AF-A0A7S3SNX9-F1
#
_entry.id   AF-A0A7S3SNX9-F1
#
_cell.length_a   1.000
_cell.length_b   1.000
_cell.length_c   1.000
_cell.angle_alpha   90.00
_cell.angle_beta   90.00
_cell.angle_gamma   90.00
#
_symmetry.space_group_name_H-M   'P 1'
#
loop_
_entity.id
_entity.type
_entity.pdbx_description
1 polymer ?
#
loop_
_entity_poly.entity_id
_entity_poly.type
_entity_poly.pdbx_seq_one_letter_code
_entity_poly.pdbx_strand_id
1 'polypeptide(L)'
;GPPAPRPQFLSVGGRKHSTSTAMATMTKDMQDKILSSPEVEAAVKRAGQNALNDPAVQEQILKTCKEKFPEYAGAAGAKVKEWAKDPEVQARAKAYAGVALTSIAGAGSALLKQIEQGPAGVRVLAFLVSMASATLAVIDLFNIFNIFGHLVLYVVSVYQFIGAMTTVLFEVPPDWHIKVQEKTGLPISSYQDFLIEQARFLSSVMGRGLFYIFQGTMWLAFASFTEFLELGVGAALVFIGCLHVFMHFGIMPQHVASKMREGYKTVASSSHSGAGAEASRPLNV
;
A
#
# COMPACT_ATOMS: atom_id res chain seq x y z
N GLY A 1 -39.37 18.08 -99.89
CA GLY A 1 -39.68 17.19 -98.75
C GLY A 1 -38.73 17.53 -97.60
N PRO A 2 -39.20 17.55 -96.35
CA PRO A 2 -38.36 17.92 -95.21
C PRO A 2 -37.31 16.85 -94.92
N PRO A 3 -36.13 17.20 -94.38
CA PRO A 3 -35.07 16.26 -94.09
C PRO A 3 -35.36 15.45 -92.82
N ALA A 4 -34.93 14.18 -92.83
CA ALA A 4 -35.11 13.21 -91.75
C ALA A 4 -34.37 13.60 -90.45
N PRO A 5 -34.91 13.23 -89.27
CA PRO A 5 -34.33 13.60 -87.99
C PRO A 5 -33.11 12.75 -87.66
N ARG A 6 -32.06 13.39 -87.11
CA ARG A 6 -30.85 12.73 -86.61
C ARG A 6 -31.09 12.10 -85.23
N PRO A 7 -30.48 10.95 -84.91
CA PRO A 7 -30.58 10.32 -83.59
C PRO A 7 -29.81 11.12 -82.53
N GLN A 8 -30.47 11.41 -81.42
CA GLN A 8 -29.86 11.98 -80.22
C GLN A 8 -29.12 10.89 -79.45
N PHE A 9 -27.81 11.03 -79.30
CA PHE A 9 -27.02 10.20 -78.38
C PHE A 9 -27.22 10.71 -76.95
N LEU A 10 -27.83 9.87 -76.11
CA LEU A 10 -27.91 10.04 -74.67
C LEU A 10 -26.52 9.89 -74.04
N SER A 11 -25.97 11.01 -73.57
CA SER A 11 -24.76 11.07 -72.76
C SER A 11 -25.09 10.69 -71.32
N VAL A 12 -24.64 9.49 -70.90
CA VAL A 12 -24.75 9.02 -69.52
C VAL A 12 -23.64 9.68 -68.69
N GLY A 13 -24.00 10.78 -68.03
CA GLY A 13 -23.14 11.47 -67.07
C GLY A 13 -22.97 10.65 -65.79
N GLY A 14 -21.83 9.98 -65.65
CA GLY A 14 -21.42 9.32 -64.41
C GLY A 14 -21.14 10.33 -63.30
N ARG A 15 -22.07 10.47 -62.35
CA ARG A 15 -21.82 11.11 -61.05
C ARG A 15 -20.75 10.30 -60.30
N LYS A 16 -19.50 10.76 -60.35
CA LYS A 16 -18.52 10.41 -59.32
C LYS A 16 -18.96 11.09 -58.03
N HIS A 17 -19.59 10.34 -57.13
CA HIS A 17 -19.67 10.73 -55.73
C HIS A 17 -18.24 10.79 -55.20
N SER A 18 -17.65 11.98 -55.24
CA SER A 18 -16.50 12.30 -54.39
C SER A 18 -17.07 12.38 -52.97
N THR A 19 -17.11 11.23 -52.29
CA THR A 19 -17.23 11.19 -50.84
C THR A 19 -15.97 11.89 -50.33
N SER A 20 -16.08 13.21 -50.15
CA SER A 20 -15.15 13.96 -49.33
C SER A 20 -15.24 13.32 -47.95
N THR A 21 -14.38 12.33 -47.70
CA THR A 21 -14.13 11.76 -46.40
C THR A 21 -13.51 12.88 -45.58
N ALA A 22 -14.37 13.74 -45.03
CA ALA A 22 -13.98 14.66 -43.98
C ALA A 22 -13.31 13.78 -42.93
N MET A 23 -11.97 13.87 -42.82
CA MET A 23 -11.23 13.07 -41.87
C MET A 23 -11.81 13.38 -40.50
N ALA A 24 -12.45 12.38 -39.89
CA ALA A 24 -13.07 12.52 -38.59
C ALA A 24 -11.98 13.01 -37.62
N THR A 25 -12.10 14.25 -37.17
CA THR A 25 -11.13 14.87 -36.29
C THR A 25 -11.23 14.21 -34.92
N MET A 26 -10.13 13.63 -34.47
CA MET A 26 -10.01 13.02 -33.15
C MET A 26 -10.28 14.07 -32.07
N THR A 27 -11.38 13.92 -31.34
CA THR A 27 -11.84 14.87 -30.31
C THR A 27 -11.03 14.72 -29.02
N LYS A 28 -11.02 15.77 -28.18
CA LYS A 28 -10.36 15.76 -26.86
C LYS A 28 -10.89 14.64 -25.96
N ASP A 29 -12.20 14.39 -25.98
CA ASP A 29 -12.80 13.32 -25.17
C ASP A 29 -12.25 11.93 -25.54
N MET A 30 -11.97 11.71 -26.82
CA MET A 30 -11.41 10.44 -27.26
C MET A 30 -9.94 10.31 -26.87
N GLN A 31 -9.18 11.41 -26.93
CA GLN A 31 -7.81 11.46 -26.41
C GLN A 31 -7.78 11.07 -24.93
N ASP A 32 -8.64 11.67 -24.11
CA ASP A 32 -8.71 11.37 -22.68
C ASP A 32 -9.12 9.90 -22.43
N LYS A 33 -10.05 9.35 -23.22
CA LYS A 33 -10.42 7.92 -23.16
C LYS A 33 -9.29 6.96 -23.53
N ILE A 34 -8.46 7.32 -24.51
CA ILE A 34 -7.32 6.48 -24.92
C ILE A 34 -6.20 6.55 -23.87
N LEU A 35 -5.89 7.76 -23.38
CA LEU A 35 -4.86 7.98 -22.37
C LEU A 35 -5.22 7.35 -21.01
N SER A 36 -6.51 7.31 -20.67
CA SER A 36 -7.01 6.66 -19.45
C SER A 36 -7.19 5.14 -19.59
N SER A 37 -6.72 4.52 -20.67
CA SER A 37 -6.79 3.06 -20.80
C SER A 37 -5.70 2.39 -19.95
N PRO A 38 -6.01 1.29 -19.22
CA PRO A 38 -5.05 0.66 -18.30
C PRO A 38 -3.73 0.25 -18.98
N GLU A 39 -3.80 -0.17 -20.24
CA GLU A 39 -2.63 -0.62 -20.99
C GLU A 39 -1.73 0.57 -21.38
N VAL A 40 -2.32 1.70 -21.79
CA VAL A 40 -1.59 2.92 -22.11
C VAL A 40 -1.02 3.54 -20.84
N GLU A 41 -1.77 3.60 -19.74
CA GLU A 41 -1.28 4.07 -18.45
C GLU A 41 -0.05 3.27 -17.98
N ALA A 42 -0.08 1.94 -18.10
CA ALA A 42 1.04 1.08 -17.75
C ALA A 42 2.28 1.33 -18.62
N ALA A 43 2.08 1.55 -19.93
CA ALA A 43 3.17 1.88 -20.85
C ALA A 43 3.76 3.27 -20.54
N VAL A 44 2.90 4.28 -20.36
CA VAL A 44 3.29 5.65 -20.01
C VAL A 44 4.10 5.65 -18.72
N LYS A 45 3.66 4.88 -17.72
CA LYS A 45 4.37 4.73 -16.45
C LYS A 45 5.77 4.14 -16.61
N ARG A 46 5.93 3.14 -17.48
CA ARG A 46 7.24 2.51 -17.73
C ARG A 46 8.24 3.48 -18.38
N ALA A 47 7.74 4.36 -19.23
CA ALA A 47 8.55 5.31 -19.99
C ALA A 47 8.91 6.61 -19.22
N GLY A 48 8.18 6.93 -18.14
CA GLY A 48 8.54 8.01 -17.22
C GLY A 48 8.29 9.43 -17.76
N GLN A 49 9.25 10.35 -17.57
CA GLN A 49 9.02 11.79 -17.82
C GLN A 49 8.78 12.16 -19.29
N ASN A 50 9.18 11.32 -20.25
CA ASN A 50 9.01 11.57 -21.68
C ASN A 50 8.14 10.50 -22.34
N ALA A 51 7.14 10.01 -21.59
CA ALA A 51 6.37 8.84 -21.95
C ALA A 51 5.79 8.84 -23.38
N LEU A 52 5.22 9.95 -23.84
CA LEU A 52 4.61 9.98 -25.19
C LEU A 52 5.63 10.00 -26.33
N ASN A 53 6.91 10.27 -26.03
CA ASN A 53 7.99 10.15 -27.01
C ASN A 53 8.53 8.71 -27.09
N ASP A 54 8.12 7.82 -26.18
CA ASP A 54 8.53 6.42 -26.19
C ASP A 54 7.78 5.65 -27.29
N PRO A 55 8.47 5.01 -28.24
CA PRO A 55 7.85 4.24 -29.31
C PRO A 55 6.88 3.15 -28.82
N ALA A 56 7.18 2.51 -27.67
CA ALA A 56 6.33 1.47 -27.09
C ALA A 56 5.02 2.06 -26.55
N VAL A 57 5.05 3.27 -25.99
CA VAL A 57 3.84 3.99 -25.57
C VAL A 57 3.00 4.36 -26.78
N GLN A 58 3.63 4.86 -27.84
CA GLN A 58 2.94 5.21 -29.08
C GLN A 58 2.29 3.98 -29.72
N GLU A 59 2.99 2.84 -29.75
CA GLU A 59 2.45 1.58 -30.25
C GLU A 59 1.24 1.13 -29.43
N GLN A 60 1.32 1.21 -28.10
CA GLN A 60 0.22 0.85 -27.21
C GLN A 60 -1.00 1.76 -27.41
N ILE A 61 -0.79 3.07 -27.58
CA ILE A 61 -1.87 4.03 -27.88
C ILE A 61 -2.53 3.68 -29.22
N LEU A 62 -1.74 3.34 -30.25
CA LEU A 62 -2.27 2.94 -31.55
C LEU A 62 -3.04 1.63 -31.50
N LYS A 63 -2.54 0.65 -30.74
CA LYS A 63 -3.22 -0.63 -30.53
C LYS A 63 -4.57 -0.42 -29.83
N THR A 64 -4.59 0.30 -28.71
CA THR A 64 -5.82 0.63 -27.99
C THR A 64 -6.80 1.41 -28.86
N CYS A 65 -6.31 2.37 -29.67
CA CYS A 65 -7.14 3.12 -30.59
C CYS A 65 -7.77 2.21 -31.66
N LYS A 66 -7.01 1.26 -32.24
CA LYS A 66 -7.54 0.30 -33.23
C LYS A 66 -8.60 -0.62 -32.65
N GLU A 67 -8.41 -1.05 -31.40
CA GLU A 67 -9.32 -1.99 -30.73
C GLU A 67 -10.60 -1.31 -30.25
N LYS A 68 -10.51 -0.11 -29.68
CA LYS A 68 -11.66 0.59 -29.06
C LYS A 68 -12.34 1.61 -29.98
N PHE A 69 -11.63 2.13 -30.98
CA PHE A 69 -12.07 3.23 -31.85
C PHE A 69 -11.62 3.01 -33.31
N PRO A 70 -12.04 1.91 -33.96
CA PRO A 70 -11.55 1.50 -35.28
C PRO A 70 -11.76 2.55 -36.37
N GLU A 71 -12.82 3.37 -36.27
CA GLU A 71 -13.13 4.44 -37.20
C GLU A 71 -12.08 5.57 -37.23
N TYR A 72 -11.21 5.66 -36.21
CA TYR A 72 -10.12 6.63 -36.14
C TYR A 72 -8.72 6.04 -36.34
N ALA A 73 -8.61 4.72 -36.55
CA ALA A 73 -7.33 4.03 -36.66
C ALA A 73 -6.41 4.60 -37.75
N GLY A 74 -6.99 5.07 -38.87
CA GLY A 74 -6.24 5.67 -39.97
C GLY A 74 -5.61 7.03 -39.63
N ALA A 75 -6.21 7.80 -38.72
CA ALA A 75 -5.74 9.13 -38.30
C ALA A 75 -4.86 9.08 -37.03
N ALA A 76 -4.99 8.02 -36.23
CA ALA A 76 -4.32 7.90 -34.94
C ALA A 76 -2.78 8.00 -35.05
N GLY A 77 -2.18 7.42 -36.09
CA GLY A 77 -0.72 7.44 -36.30
C GLY A 77 -0.12 8.86 -36.37
N ALA A 78 -0.80 9.77 -37.06
CA ALA A 78 -0.37 11.16 -37.16
C ALA A 78 -0.62 11.92 -35.86
N LYS A 79 -1.80 11.73 -35.25
CA LYS A 79 -2.19 12.42 -34.01
C LYS A 79 -1.33 12.04 -32.81
N VAL A 80 -0.93 10.77 -32.68
CA VAL A 80 -0.03 10.34 -31.60
C VAL A 80 1.33 11.04 -31.70
N LYS A 81 1.87 11.22 -32.91
CA LYS A 81 3.12 11.97 -33.12
C LYS A 81 2.97 13.47 -32.83
N GLU A 82 1.79 14.03 -33.07
CA GLU A 82 1.46 15.41 -32.73
C GLU A 82 1.36 15.57 -31.21
N TRP A 83 0.66 14.67 -30.53
CA TRP A 83 0.54 14.62 -29.06
C TRP A 83 1.88 14.50 -28.36
N ALA A 84 2.82 13.73 -28.93
CA ALA A 84 4.17 13.61 -28.38
C ALA A 84 4.92 14.95 -28.35
N LYS A 85 4.58 15.87 -29.26
CA LYS A 85 5.17 17.22 -29.35
C LYS A 85 4.39 18.28 -28.57
N ASP A 86 3.16 17.99 -28.16
CA ASP A 86 2.30 18.91 -27.44
C ASP A 86 2.62 18.91 -25.92
N PRO A 87 3.09 20.04 -25.37
CA PRO A 87 3.45 20.13 -23.95
C PRO A 87 2.25 19.96 -23.00
N GLU A 88 1.03 20.37 -23.40
CA GLU A 88 -0.17 20.18 -22.57
C GLU A 88 -0.53 18.70 -22.46
N VAL A 89 -0.40 17.96 -23.57
CA VAL A 89 -0.70 16.53 -23.60
C VAL A 89 0.35 15.73 -22.83
N GLN A 90 1.62 16.12 -22.92
CA GLN A 90 2.70 15.58 -22.09
C GLN A 90 2.43 15.84 -20.60
N ALA A 91 1.98 17.05 -20.24
CA ALA A 91 1.65 17.39 -18.85
C ALA A 91 0.46 16.55 -18.32
N ARG A 92 -0.57 16.33 -19.15
CA ARG A 92 -1.70 15.45 -18.79
C ARG A 92 -1.27 14.00 -18.63
N ALA A 93 -0.51 13.46 -19.58
CA ALA A 93 0.01 12.10 -19.48
C ALA A 93 0.88 11.92 -18.22
N LYS A 94 1.67 12.94 -17.86
CA LYS A 94 2.40 12.99 -16.57
C LYS A 94 1.47 13.02 -15.37
N ALA A 95 0.37 13.77 -15.41
CA ALA A 95 -0.59 13.80 -14.31
C ALA A 95 -1.26 12.43 -14.10
N TYR A 96 -1.69 11.76 -15.17
CA TYR A 96 -2.24 10.39 -15.09
C TYR A 96 -1.19 9.40 -14.58
N ALA A 97 0.03 9.46 -15.12
CA ALA A 97 1.13 8.66 -14.64
C ALA A 97 1.44 8.94 -13.17
N GLY A 98 1.38 10.21 -12.73
CA GLY A 98 1.67 10.65 -11.37
C GLY A 98 0.63 10.18 -10.36
N VAL A 99 -0.67 10.28 -10.68
CA VAL A 99 -1.75 9.76 -9.82
C VAL A 99 -1.69 8.24 -9.72
N ALA A 100 -1.43 7.54 -10.82
CA ALA A 100 -1.23 6.09 -10.78
C ALA A 100 0.09 5.69 -10.08
N LEU A 101 1.14 6.51 -10.18
CA LEU A 101 2.40 6.30 -9.48
C LEU A 101 2.23 6.53 -7.99
N THR A 102 1.43 7.49 -7.53
CA THR A 102 1.16 7.66 -6.08
C THR A 102 0.29 6.52 -5.54
N SER A 103 -0.69 6.04 -6.32
CA SER A 103 -1.49 4.86 -5.92
C SER A 103 -0.68 3.56 -5.91
N ILE A 104 0.21 3.34 -6.89
CA ILE A 104 1.04 2.13 -6.96
C ILE A 104 2.32 2.26 -6.13
N ALA A 105 2.88 3.46 -5.93
CA ALA A 105 3.88 3.68 -4.89
C ALA A 105 3.24 3.45 -3.52
N GLY A 106 1.95 3.75 -3.32
CA GLY A 106 1.20 3.30 -2.15
C GLY A 106 1.18 1.77 -2.00
N ALA A 107 0.84 1.03 -3.04
CA ALA A 107 0.75 -0.45 -2.99
C ALA A 107 2.13 -1.16 -3.01
N GLY A 108 3.09 -0.64 -3.77
CA GLY A 108 4.46 -1.14 -3.91
C GLY A 108 5.33 -0.74 -2.74
N SER A 109 5.13 0.45 -2.15
CA SER A 109 5.68 0.76 -0.83
C SER A 109 4.98 -0.02 0.27
N ALA A 110 3.70 -0.38 0.15
CA ALA A 110 3.08 -1.32 1.09
C ALA A 110 3.71 -2.71 0.97
N LEU A 111 4.09 -3.17 -0.23
CA LEU A 111 4.74 -4.47 -0.44
C LEU A 111 6.22 -4.45 -0.05
N LEU A 112 6.97 -3.40 -0.37
CA LEU A 112 8.34 -3.18 0.13
C LEU A 112 8.36 -2.90 1.64
N LYS A 113 7.42 -2.14 2.18
CA LYS A 113 7.20 -2.00 3.64
C LYS A 113 6.76 -3.33 4.24
N GLN A 114 6.03 -4.19 3.56
CA GLN A 114 5.71 -5.54 4.05
C GLN A 114 6.89 -6.52 3.97
N ILE A 115 7.91 -6.22 3.18
CA ILE A 115 9.17 -6.97 3.16
C ILE A 115 10.09 -6.45 4.27
N GLU A 116 10.07 -5.14 4.53
CA GLU A 116 10.84 -4.51 5.61
C GLU A 116 10.15 -4.57 6.99
N GLN A 117 8.84 -4.81 7.03
CA GLN A 117 8.09 -5.11 8.24
C GLN A 117 7.92 -6.63 8.31
N GLY A 118 8.41 -7.26 9.38
CA GLY A 118 8.32 -8.71 9.55
C GLY A 118 6.89 -9.27 9.39
N PRO A 119 6.73 -10.60 9.26
CA PRO A 119 5.44 -11.25 9.10
C PRO A 119 4.44 -10.73 10.13
N ALA A 120 3.24 -10.38 9.66
CA ALA A 120 2.20 -9.75 10.47
C ALA A 120 1.93 -10.49 11.79
N GLY A 121 2.01 -11.82 11.80
CA GLY A 121 1.80 -12.60 13.02
C GLY A 121 2.86 -12.36 14.10
N VAL A 122 4.14 -12.19 13.74
CA VAL A 122 5.21 -11.89 14.71
C VAL A 122 5.01 -10.50 15.29
N ARG A 123 4.54 -9.56 14.48
CA ARG A 123 4.22 -8.19 14.89
C ARG A 123 3.05 -8.13 15.87
N VAL A 124 1.96 -8.82 15.54
CA VAL A 124 0.79 -8.93 16.45
C VAL A 124 1.20 -9.58 17.77
N LEU A 125 2.04 -10.61 17.73
CA LEU A 125 2.55 -11.24 18.95
C LEU A 125 3.40 -10.26 19.77
N ALA A 126 4.31 -9.52 19.14
CA ALA A 126 5.10 -8.48 19.77
C ALA A 126 4.22 -7.40 20.41
N PHE A 127 3.21 -6.91 19.68
CA PHE A 127 2.23 -5.96 20.18
C PHE A 127 1.51 -6.47 21.43
N LEU A 128 0.99 -7.71 21.41
CA LEU A 128 0.27 -8.28 22.55
C LEU A 128 1.16 -8.46 23.78
N VAL A 129 2.38 -8.98 23.58
CA VAL A 129 3.33 -9.16 24.70
C VAL A 129 3.78 -7.81 25.25
N SER A 130 3.95 -6.79 24.43
CA SER A 130 4.27 -5.44 24.90
C SER A 130 3.10 -4.74 25.58
N MET A 131 1.85 -4.99 25.19
CA MET A 131 0.68 -4.55 25.95
C MET A 131 0.62 -5.18 27.35
N ALA A 132 0.93 -6.49 27.45
CA ALA A 132 1.04 -7.17 28.74
C ALA A 132 2.19 -6.56 29.57
N SER A 133 3.36 -6.36 28.96
CA SER A 133 4.51 -5.69 29.61
C SER A 133 4.18 -4.28 30.10
N ALA A 134 3.45 -3.48 29.30
CA ALA A 134 3.05 -2.14 29.71
C ALA A 134 2.08 -2.18 30.90
N THR A 135 1.16 -3.15 30.90
CA THR A 135 0.19 -3.34 31.99
C THR A 135 0.89 -3.74 33.29
N LEU A 136 1.84 -4.68 33.24
CA LEU A 136 2.63 -5.07 34.42
C LEU A 136 3.45 -3.89 34.96
N ALA A 137 4.17 -3.17 34.09
CA ALA A 137 4.94 -2.01 34.51
C ALA A 137 4.05 -0.92 35.17
N VAL A 138 2.80 -0.73 34.70
CA VAL A 138 1.85 0.18 35.35
C VAL A 138 1.43 -0.32 36.74
N ILE A 139 1.21 -1.62 36.91
CA ILE A 139 0.90 -2.22 38.22
C ILE A 139 2.06 -1.96 39.20
N ASP A 140 3.30 -2.14 38.74
CA ASP A 140 4.50 -1.90 39.56
C ASP A 140 4.64 -0.42 39.94
N LEU A 141 4.34 0.49 39.01
CA LEU A 141 4.37 1.93 39.26
C LEU A 141 3.32 2.39 40.27
N PHE A 142 2.15 1.74 40.34
CA PHE A 142 1.13 2.08 41.34
C PHE A 142 1.50 1.68 42.77
N ASN A 143 2.50 0.81 42.95
CA ASN A 143 3.01 0.45 44.27
C ASN A 143 3.94 1.53 44.85
N ILE A 144 3.45 2.78 44.91
CA ILE A 144 4.17 3.99 45.33
C ILE A 144 4.74 3.86 46.76
N PHE A 145 4.10 3.08 47.62
CA PHE A 145 4.59 2.86 48.98
C PHE A 145 5.95 2.13 49.02
N ASN A 146 6.32 1.41 47.95
CA ASN A 146 7.63 0.78 47.80
C ASN A 146 8.73 1.73 47.30
N ILE A 147 8.41 2.98 46.90
CA ILE A 147 9.40 3.93 46.36
C ILE A 147 10.54 4.20 47.36
N PHE A 148 10.22 4.32 48.65
CA PHE A 148 11.22 4.64 49.67
C PHE A 148 12.16 3.47 49.97
N GLY A 149 11.75 2.23 49.71
CA GLY A 149 12.57 1.03 49.90
C GLY A 149 13.32 0.59 48.64
N HIS A 150 12.77 0.87 47.46
CA HIS A 150 13.20 0.28 46.20
C HIS A 150 13.18 1.28 45.03
N LEU A 151 13.73 2.48 45.24
CA LEU A 151 13.81 3.54 44.20
C LEU A 151 14.37 3.02 42.87
N VAL A 152 15.37 2.13 42.91
CA VAL A 152 15.95 1.53 41.70
C VAL A 152 14.91 0.74 40.91
N LEU A 153 14.11 -0.10 41.57
CA LEU A 153 13.06 -0.88 40.91
C LEU A 153 11.99 0.04 40.32
N TYR A 154 11.60 1.09 41.04
CA TYR A 154 10.65 2.08 40.53
C TYR A 154 11.14 2.75 39.23
N VAL A 155 12.41 3.16 39.20
CA VAL A 155 13.03 3.74 38.00
C VAL A 155 13.05 2.72 36.86
N VAL A 156 13.38 1.46 37.13
CA VAL A 156 13.32 0.37 36.14
C VAL A 156 11.91 0.19 35.58
N SER A 157 10.86 0.21 36.41
CA SER A 157 9.46 0.12 35.96
C SER A 157 9.08 1.28 35.04
N VAL A 158 9.57 2.51 35.29
CA VAL A 158 9.38 3.63 34.35
C VAL A 158 10.03 3.35 33.01
N TYR A 159 11.28 2.87 32.99
CA TYR A 159 11.96 2.51 31.74
C TYR A 159 11.28 1.36 31.00
N GLN A 160 10.81 0.34 31.72
CA GLN A 160 10.06 -0.78 31.15
C GLN A 160 8.73 -0.31 30.55
N PHE A 161 8.01 0.60 31.23
CA PHE A 161 6.76 1.17 30.71
C PHE A 161 7.00 1.97 29.42
N ILE A 162 7.96 2.91 29.42
CA ILE A 162 8.30 3.71 28.23
C ILE A 162 8.74 2.80 27.08
N GLY A 163 9.56 1.79 27.38
CA GLY A 163 9.97 0.79 26.41
C GLY A 163 8.78 0.04 25.83
N ALA A 164 7.92 -0.52 26.68
CA ALA A 164 6.76 -1.28 26.24
C ALA A 164 5.82 -0.44 25.37
N MET A 165 5.58 0.83 25.74
CA MET A 165 4.81 1.78 24.94
C MET A 165 5.46 2.07 23.59
N THR A 166 6.79 2.19 23.54
CA THR A 166 7.53 2.32 22.29
C THR A 166 7.36 1.08 21.41
N THR A 167 7.39 -0.12 21.97
CA THR A 167 7.15 -1.35 21.21
C THR A 167 5.72 -1.43 20.69
N VAL A 168 4.73 -1.11 21.53
CA VAL A 168 3.32 -1.01 21.13
C VAL A 168 3.18 -0.05 19.95
N LEU A 169 3.85 1.10 19.98
CA LEU A 169 3.82 2.10 18.90
C LEU A 169 4.41 1.58 17.58
N PHE A 170 5.48 0.78 17.61
CA PHE A 170 6.09 0.24 16.39
C PHE A 170 5.35 -0.98 15.83
N GLU A 171 4.64 -1.72 16.68
CA GLU A 171 4.00 -2.98 16.31
C GLU A 171 2.49 -2.91 16.13
N VAL A 172 1.86 -1.78 16.51
CA VAL A 172 0.45 -1.55 16.27
C VAL A 172 0.16 -1.53 14.75
N PRO A 173 -0.96 -2.14 14.30
CA PRO A 173 -1.35 -2.10 12.90
C PRO A 173 -1.52 -0.66 12.38
N PRO A 174 -1.16 -0.37 11.12
CA PRO A 174 -1.27 0.98 10.57
C PRO A 174 -2.72 1.52 10.61
N ASP A 175 -3.71 0.65 10.41
CA ASP A 175 -5.13 1.03 10.48
C ASP A 175 -5.55 1.51 11.88
N TRP A 176 -4.88 1.01 12.91
CA TRP A 176 -5.14 1.38 14.30
C TRP A 176 -4.50 2.73 14.63
N HIS A 177 -3.33 3.05 14.09
CA HIS A 177 -2.72 4.38 14.27
C HIS A 177 -3.67 5.50 13.84
N ILE A 178 -4.26 5.38 12.65
CA ILE A 178 -5.18 6.40 12.10
C ILE A 178 -6.40 6.54 13.02
N LYS A 179 -7.04 5.41 13.38
CA LYS A 179 -8.22 5.41 14.25
C LYS A 179 -7.94 5.97 15.64
N VAL A 180 -6.80 5.64 16.23
CA VAL A 180 -6.44 6.12 17.57
C VAL A 180 -6.12 7.62 17.52
N GLN A 181 -5.41 8.08 16.49
CA GLN A 181 -5.11 9.51 16.30
C GLN A 181 -6.40 10.33 16.10
N GLU A 182 -7.31 9.85 15.26
CA GLU A 182 -8.63 10.49 15.05
C GLU A 182 -9.46 10.53 16.33
N LYS A 183 -9.46 9.45 17.12
CA LYS A 183 -10.30 9.34 18.32
C LYS A 183 -9.75 10.10 19.53
N THR A 184 -8.43 10.11 19.71
CA THR A 184 -7.78 10.67 20.91
C THR A 184 -7.28 12.10 20.69
N GLY A 185 -7.09 12.52 19.44
CA GLY A 185 -6.44 13.80 19.11
C GLY A 185 -4.96 13.86 19.51
N LEU A 186 -4.36 12.76 19.98
CA LEU A 186 -2.97 12.71 20.38
C LEU A 186 -2.05 12.67 19.15
N PRO A 187 -0.95 13.44 19.14
CA PRO A 187 -0.01 13.49 18.01
C PRO A 187 0.92 12.26 17.98
N ILE A 188 0.32 11.07 17.87
CA ILE A 188 1.02 9.77 17.86
C ILE A 188 2.05 9.73 16.72
N SER A 189 1.70 10.30 15.56
CA SER A 189 2.60 10.40 14.40
C SER A 189 3.86 11.20 14.74
N SER A 190 3.74 12.33 15.43
CA SER A 190 4.89 13.17 15.79
C SER A 190 5.85 12.47 16.74
N TYR A 191 5.34 11.68 17.68
CA TYR A 191 6.19 10.89 18.58
C TYR A 191 6.90 9.75 17.82
N GLN A 192 6.20 9.09 16.89
CA GLN A 192 6.81 8.07 16.04
C GLN A 192 7.90 8.67 15.13
N ASP A 193 7.65 9.83 14.53
CA ASP A 193 8.61 10.54 13.69
C ASP A 193 9.86 10.93 14.50
N PHE A 194 9.67 11.44 15.73
CA PHE A 194 10.77 11.74 16.64
C PHE A 194 11.61 10.48 16.96
N LEU A 195 10.97 9.35 17.23
CA LEU A 195 11.68 8.09 17.49
C LEU A 195 12.41 7.58 16.24
N ILE A 196 11.83 7.73 15.04
CA ILE A 196 12.50 7.36 13.79
C ILE A 196 13.71 8.26 13.53
N GLU A 197 13.62 9.54 13.86
CA GLU A 197 14.71 10.50 13.69
C GLU A 197 15.86 10.24 14.68
N GLN A 198 15.55 10.14 15.97
CA GLN A 198 16.54 10.03 17.04
C GLN A 198 17.04 8.59 17.25
N ALA A 199 16.18 7.60 17.02
CA ALA A 199 16.46 6.19 17.24
C ALA A 199 16.26 5.37 15.95
N ARG A 200 16.93 5.78 14.87
CA ARG A 200 16.89 5.13 13.55
C ARG A 200 17.07 3.61 13.58
N PHE A 201 17.77 3.06 14.56
CA PHE A 201 17.90 1.59 14.67
C PHE A 201 16.54 0.91 14.89
N LEU A 202 15.58 1.55 15.57
CA LEU A 202 14.22 1.04 15.81
C LEU A 202 13.36 0.96 14.54
N SER A 203 13.71 1.65 13.46
CA SER A 203 13.01 1.46 12.18
C SER A 203 13.44 0.17 11.47
N SER A 204 14.65 -0.32 11.75
CA SER A 204 15.16 -1.57 11.20
C SER A 204 14.58 -2.80 11.92
N VAL A 205 14.38 -3.92 11.20
CA VAL A 205 13.92 -5.19 11.80
C VAL A 205 14.90 -5.69 12.87
N MET A 206 16.21 -5.59 12.59
CA MET A 206 17.25 -6.02 13.52
C MET A 206 17.22 -5.19 14.80
N GLY A 207 17.17 -3.86 14.67
CA GLY A 207 17.20 -2.97 15.82
C GLY A 207 15.96 -3.11 16.71
N ARG A 208 14.78 -3.37 16.12
CA ARG A 208 13.59 -3.79 16.91
C ARG A 208 13.81 -5.09 17.65
N GLY A 209 14.38 -6.09 16.97
CA GLY A 209 14.69 -7.38 17.61
C GLY A 209 15.63 -7.24 18.80
N LEU A 210 16.71 -6.48 18.64
CA LEU A 210 17.66 -6.19 19.72
C LEU A 210 17.01 -5.39 20.86
N PHE A 211 16.13 -4.44 20.52
CA PHE A 211 15.37 -3.69 21.52
C PHE A 211 14.43 -4.59 22.34
N TYR A 212 13.75 -5.56 21.72
CA TYR A 212 12.89 -6.50 22.45
C TYR A 212 13.68 -7.47 23.31
N ILE A 213 14.86 -7.91 22.84
CA ILE A 213 15.78 -8.70 23.68
C ILE A 213 16.20 -7.87 24.90
N PHE A 214 16.61 -6.63 24.70
CA PHE A 214 16.96 -5.73 25.81
C PHE A 214 15.79 -5.58 26.80
N GLN A 215 14.57 -5.29 26.33
CA GLN A 215 13.38 -5.21 27.17
C GLN A 215 13.11 -6.51 27.94
N GLY A 216 13.17 -7.65 27.26
CA GLY A 216 12.94 -8.95 27.87
C GLY A 216 14.01 -9.28 28.92
N THR A 217 15.29 -8.97 28.64
CA THR A 217 16.37 -9.16 29.62
C THR A 217 16.23 -8.27 30.84
N MET A 218 15.67 -7.05 30.72
CA MET A 218 15.35 -6.23 31.89
C MET A 218 14.29 -6.88 32.77
N TRP A 219 13.21 -7.44 32.19
CA TRP A 219 12.23 -8.22 32.96
C TRP A 219 12.88 -9.44 33.63
N LEU A 220 13.66 -10.21 32.89
CA LEU A 220 14.31 -11.41 33.42
C LEU A 220 15.37 -11.11 34.49
N ALA A 221 15.99 -9.94 34.48
CA ALA A 221 16.99 -9.55 35.47
C ALA A 221 16.40 -9.33 36.86
N PHE A 222 15.12 -8.94 36.95
CA PHE A 222 14.44 -8.65 38.21
C PHE A 222 13.34 -9.66 38.57
N ALA A 223 12.92 -10.51 37.64
CA ALA A 223 11.91 -11.53 37.88
C ALA A 223 12.38 -12.56 38.92
N SER A 224 11.52 -12.84 39.91
CA SER A 224 11.66 -13.97 40.82
C SER A 224 10.97 -15.23 40.28
N PHE A 225 11.37 -16.42 40.76
CA PHE A 225 10.66 -17.68 40.46
C PHE A 225 9.21 -17.71 40.95
N THR A 226 8.84 -16.81 41.86
CA THR A 226 7.46 -16.63 42.35
C THR A 226 6.61 -15.78 41.40
N GLU A 227 7.23 -14.99 40.53
CA GLU A 227 6.59 -14.02 39.64
C GLU A 227 6.55 -14.55 38.21
N PHE A 228 5.80 -15.64 38.03
CA PHE A 228 5.71 -16.34 36.73
C PHE A 228 5.27 -15.44 35.57
N LEU A 229 4.51 -14.37 35.83
CA LEU A 229 4.07 -13.43 34.81
C LEU A 229 5.23 -12.58 34.26
N GLU A 230 6.08 -12.04 35.12
CA GLU A 230 7.25 -11.24 34.72
C GLU A 230 8.26 -12.12 33.98
N LEU A 231 8.51 -13.31 34.52
CA LEU A 231 9.37 -14.32 33.89
C LEU A 231 8.83 -14.69 32.50
N GLY A 232 7.52 -14.92 32.39
CA GLY A 232 6.85 -15.26 31.14
C GLY A 232 6.90 -14.15 30.10
N VAL A 233 6.61 -12.91 30.49
CA VAL A 233 6.68 -11.72 29.61
C VAL A 233 8.11 -11.45 29.16
N GLY A 234 9.08 -11.52 30.09
CA GLY A 234 10.49 -11.35 29.78
C GLY A 234 10.99 -12.40 28.80
N ALA A 235 10.69 -13.69 29.03
CA ALA A 235 11.04 -14.78 28.14
C ALA A 235 10.37 -14.64 26.76
N ALA A 236 9.10 -14.23 26.72
CA ALA A 236 8.37 -14.01 25.48
C ALA A 236 8.97 -12.85 24.65
N LEU A 237 9.35 -11.73 25.29
CA LEU A 237 10.01 -10.61 24.62
C LEU A 237 11.38 -11.00 24.05
N VAL A 238 12.20 -11.74 24.81
CA VAL A 238 13.48 -12.25 24.31
C VAL A 238 13.25 -13.17 23.11
N PHE A 239 12.31 -14.10 23.20
CA PHE A 239 11.97 -15.01 22.10
C PHE A 239 11.54 -14.25 20.84
N ILE A 240 10.63 -13.28 20.96
CA ILE A 240 10.15 -12.45 19.84
C ILE A 240 11.28 -11.59 19.27
N GLY A 241 12.15 -11.06 20.12
CA GLY A 241 13.33 -10.31 19.69
C GLY A 241 14.31 -11.18 18.89
N CYS A 242 14.56 -12.40 19.34
CA CYS A 242 15.34 -13.39 18.57
C CYS A 242 14.70 -13.70 17.21
N LEU A 243 13.37 -13.84 17.14
CA LEU A 243 12.67 -14.02 15.86
C LEU A 243 12.92 -12.83 14.93
N HIS A 244 12.89 -11.59 15.42
CA HIS A 244 13.21 -10.39 14.64
C HIS A 244 14.66 -10.38 14.13
N VAL A 245 15.61 -10.79 14.95
CA VAL A 245 17.01 -10.91 14.53
C VAL A 245 17.15 -11.99 13.44
N PHE A 246 16.52 -13.16 13.59
CA PHE A 246 16.57 -14.20 12.55
C PHE A 246 15.88 -13.80 11.24
N MET A 247 14.81 -13.00 11.32
CA MET A 247 14.16 -12.42 10.14
C MET A 247 15.11 -11.48 9.39
N HIS A 248 15.90 -10.68 10.11
CA HIS A 248 16.87 -9.79 9.49
C HIS A 248 17.92 -10.56 8.67
N PHE A 249 18.39 -11.71 9.16
CA PHE A 249 19.33 -12.56 8.42
C PHE A 249 18.69 -13.42 7.33
N GLY A 250 17.37 -13.35 7.13
CA GLY A 250 16.67 -14.21 6.16
C GLY A 250 16.68 -15.69 6.52
N ILE A 251 17.07 -16.05 7.75
CA ILE A 251 17.13 -17.44 8.25
C ILE A 251 15.73 -17.95 8.60
N MET A 252 14.70 -17.09 8.58
CA MET A 252 13.34 -17.51 8.86
C MET A 252 12.89 -18.59 7.86
N PRO A 253 12.64 -19.83 8.31
CA PRO A 253 12.25 -20.91 7.43
C PRO A 253 10.95 -20.53 6.72
N GLN A 254 10.93 -20.58 5.39
CA GLN A 254 9.75 -20.20 4.61
C GLN A 254 8.48 -20.95 5.03
N HIS A 255 8.63 -22.15 5.61
CA HIS A 255 7.53 -22.95 6.14
C HIS A 255 6.84 -22.32 7.37
N VAL A 256 7.56 -21.57 8.21
CA VAL A 256 6.97 -20.88 9.37
C VAL A 256 6.22 -19.64 8.87
N ALA A 257 6.85 -18.87 7.99
CA ALA A 257 6.23 -17.70 7.40
C ALA A 257 4.97 -18.06 6.59
N SER A 258 4.98 -19.17 5.86
CA SER A 258 3.82 -19.66 5.11
C SER A 258 2.70 -20.11 6.04
N LYS A 259 2.99 -20.93 7.07
CA LYS A 259 1.99 -21.36 8.06
C LYS A 259 1.36 -20.19 8.81
N MET A 260 2.15 -19.18 9.21
CA MET A 260 1.62 -17.99 9.88
C MET A 260 0.72 -17.17 8.96
N ARG A 261 1.09 -17.02 7.68
CA ARG A 261 0.25 -16.33 6.68
C ARG A 261 -1.06 -17.07 6.43
N GLU A 262 -1.03 -18.39 6.36
CA GLU A 262 -2.22 -19.23 6.18
C GLU A 262 -3.16 -19.16 7.39
N GLY A 263 -2.61 -19.23 8.60
CA GLY A 263 -3.39 -19.03 9.83
C GLY A 263 -4.05 -17.66 9.88
N TYR A 264 -3.33 -16.60 9.49
CA TYR A 264 -3.90 -15.24 9.44
C TYR A 264 -5.04 -15.12 8.43
N LYS A 265 -4.88 -15.67 7.21
CA LYS A 265 -5.94 -15.68 6.19
C LYS A 265 -7.19 -16.38 6.71
N THR A 266 -7.03 -17.49 7.41
CA THR A 266 -8.14 -18.26 8.00
C THR A 266 -8.91 -17.47 9.06
N VAL A 267 -8.21 -16.75 9.93
CA VAL A 267 -8.85 -15.89 10.95
C VAL A 267 -9.53 -14.68 10.31
N ALA A 268 -8.88 -14.05 9.32
CA ALA A 268 -9.42 -12.90 8.61
C ALA A 268 -10.67 -13.25 7.76
N SER A 269 -10.71 -14.44 7.15
CA SER A 269 -11.91 -14.90 6.44
C SER A 269 -13.05 -15.25 7.40
N SER A 270 -12.73 -15.82 8.56
CA SER A 270 -13.73 -16.21 9.57
C SER A 270 -14.44 -14.99 10.18
N SER A 271 -13.73 -13.87 10.38
CA SER A 271 -14.34 -12.64 10.91
C SER A 271 -15.28 -11.94 9.92
N HIS A 272 -15.12 -12.15 8.61
CA HIS A 272 -16.06 -11.64 7.60
C HIS A 272 -17.32 -12.50 7.47
N SER A 273 -17.21 -13.82 7.63
CA SER A 273 -18.37 -14.72 7.52
C SER A 273 -19.35 -14.57 8.70
N GLY A 274 -18.90 -14.14 9.87
CA GLY A 274 -19.77 -13.92 11.04
C GLY A 274 -20.66 -12.68 10.94
N ALA A 275 -20.17 -11.59 10.36
CA ALA A 275 -20.88 -10.31 10.32
C ALA A 275 -22.11 -10.29 9.38
N GLY A 276 -22.16 -11.20 8.39
CA GLY A 276 -23.28 -11.28 7.44
C GLY A 276 -24.47 -12.13 7.93
N ALA A 277 -24.25 -13.07 8.86
CA ALA A 277 -25.28 -13.99 9.31
C ALA A 277 -26.26 -13.36 10.31
N GLU A 278 -25.84 -12.33 11.04
CA GLU A 278 -26.69 -11.68 12.06
C GLU A 278 -27.66 -10.65 11.46
N ALA A 279 -27.36 -10.11 10.27
CA ALA A 279 -28.22 -9.14 9.57
C ALA A 279 -29.45 -9.77 8.86
N SER A 280 -29.60 -11.09 8.90
CA SER A 280 -30.71 -11.82 8.25
C SER A 280 -31.63 -12.56 9.22
N ARG A 281 -31.51 -12.34 10.53
CA ARG A 281 -32.53 -12.81 11.47
C ARG A 281 -33.82 -12.00 11.29
N PRO A 282 -34.93 -12.61 10.86
CA PRO A 282 -36.20 -11.91 10.81
C PRO A 282 -36.59 -11.49 12.24
N LEU A 283 -36.95 -10.22 12.39
CA LEU A 283 -37.62 -9.72 13.59
C LEU A 283 -38.93 -10.51 13.75
N ASN A 284 -38.94 -11.51 14.63
CA ASN A 284 -40.18 -12.08 15.12
C ASN A 284 -40.84 -11.01 16.00
N VAL A 285 -41.88 -10.41 15.45
CA VAL A 285 -42.89 -9.62 16.16
C VAL A 285 -44.01 -10.56 16.59
#